data_AF-A0A399E8B2-F1
#
_entry.id   AF-A0A399E8B2-F1
#
_cell.length_a   1.000
_cell.length_b   1.000
_cell.length_c   1.000
_cell.angle_alpha   90.00
_cell.angle_beta   90.00
_cell.angle_gamma   90.00
#
_symmetry.space_group_name_H-M   'P 1'
#
loop_
_entity.id
_entity.type
_entity.pdbx_description
1 polymer ?
#
loop_
_entity_poly.entity_id
_entity_poly.type
_entity_poly.pdbx_seq_one_letter_code
_entity_poly.pdbx_strand_id
1 'polypeptide(L)' 'MPRYVYQNLETGEQYEFEQGFHDPAYTHHPETGAPIKRLIFAPAVVFKGSGWYIKDSKAGSNNKSESGSKDSGSAAAD' A
#
# COMPACT_ATOMS: atom_id res chain seq x y z
N MET A 1 -1.62 24.70 4.48
CA MET A 1 -0.46 24.53 3.58
C MET A 1 0.04 23.10 3.74
N PRO A 2 0.18 22.31 2.66
CA PRO A 2 0.79 20.97 2.76
C PRO A 2 2.26 21.06 3.18
N ARG A 3 2.76 19.98 3.80
CA ARG A 3 4.18 19.80 4.09
C ARG A 3 4.81 18.89 3.05
N TYR A 4 5.99 19.27 2.59
CA TYR A 4 6.80 18.47 1.69
C TYR A 4 8.17 18.21 2.29
N VAL A 5 8.64 16.98 2.11
CA VAL A 5 9.99 16.59 2.50
C VAL A 5 10.95 16.90 1.36
N TYR A 6 12.09 17.49 1.68
CA TYR A 6 13.19 17.76 0.77
C TYR A 6 14.46 17.08 1.28
N GLN A 7 15.37 16.77 0.37
CA GLN A 7 16.68 16.20 0.69
C GLN A 7 17.78 17.04 0.09
N ASN A 8 18.79 17.33 0.91
CA ASN A 8 20.05 17.92 0.49
C ASN A 8 20.78 16.98 -0.47
N LEU A 9 21.18 17.48 -1.64
CA LEU A 9 21.88 16.68 -2.65
C LEU A 9 23.35 16.41 -2.29
N GLU A 10 23.93 17.20 -1.39
CA GLU A 10 25.32 17.10 -0.96
C GLU A 10 25.46 16.27 0.31
N THR A 11 24.66 16.58 1.33
CA THR A 11 24.74 15.92 2.65
C THR A 11 23.79 14.74 2.82
N GLY A 12 22.72 14.68 2.02
CA GLY A 12 21.66 13.67 2.16
C GLY A 12 20.68 13.92 3.30
N GLU A 13 20.85 15.01 4.07
CA GLU A 13 19.94 15.42 5.14
C GLU A 13 18.54 15.73 4.62
N GLN A 14 17.53 15.50 5.46
CA GLN A 14 16.12 15.72 5.11
C GLN A 14 15.53 16.89 5.90
N TYR A 15 14.68 17.66 5.23
CA TYR A 15 14.00 18.82 5.79
C TYR A 15 12.52 18.77 5.44
N GLU A 16 11.66 19.35 6.30
CA GLU A 16 10.25 19.56 6.02
C GLU A 16 9.95 21.04 5.82
N PHE A 17 9.25 21.37 4.73
CA PHE A 17 8.77 22.73 4.47
C PHE A 17 7.27 22.74 4.28
N GLU A 18 6.61 23.76 4.83
CA GLU A 18 5.24 24.12 4.49
C GLU A 18 5.24 24.94 3.21
N GLN A 19 4.54 24.47 2.18
CA GLN A 19 4.52 25.10 0.86
C GLN A 19 3.15 24.94 0.22
N GLY A 20 2.72 25.91 -0.58
CA GLY A 20 1.45 25.85 -1.29
C GLY A 20 1.47 24.79 -2.39
N PHE A 21 0.30 24.22 -2.69
CA PHE A 21 0.21 23.17 -3.72
C PHE A 21 0.56 23.68 -5.13
N HIS A 22 0.27 24.95 -5.42
CA HIS A 22 0.57 25.59 -6.70
C HIS A 22 1.93 26.30 -6.74
N ASP A 23 2.64 26.33 -5.62
CA ASP A 23 3.94 26.98 -5.54
C ASP A 23 5.01 26.12 -6.22
N PRO A 24 6.01 26.73 -6.88
CA PRO A 24 7.12 25.98 -7.46
C PRO A 24 7.95 25.31 -6.36
N ALA A 25 8.33 24.05 -6.56
CA ALA A 25 9.18 23.32 -5.62
C ALA A 25 10.54 24.01 -5.45
N TYR A 26 11.08 24.01 -4.23
CA TYR A 26 12.39 24.58 -3.97
C TYR A 26 13.49 23.74 -4.62
N THR A 27 14.42 24.43 -5.28
CA THR A 27 15.66 23.84 -5.83
C THR A 27 16.86 24.09 -4.91
N HIS A 28 16.77 25.10 -4.04
CA HIS A 28 17.80 25.47 -3.09
C HIS A 28 17.16 25.72 -1.72
N HIS A 29 17.86 25.37 -0.64
CA HIS A 29 17.42 25.59 0.72
C HIS A 29 17.34 27.10 1.02
N PRO A 30 16.23 27.62 1.56
CA PRO A 30 16.04 29.07 1.73
C PRO A 30 17.03 29.72 2.70
N GLU A 31 17.52 28.99 3.69
CA GLU A 31 18.46 29.53 4.70
C GLU A 31 19.94 29.35 4.34
N THR A 32 20.31 28.23 3.71
CA THR A 32 21.72 27.86 3.48
C THR A 32 22.12 27.96 2.01
N GLY A 33 21.16 28.02 1.08
CA GLY A 33 21.40 27.99 -0.36
C GLY A 33 21.81 26.61 -0.89
N ALA A 34 21.89 25.58 -0.05
CA ALA A 34 22.31 24.25 -0.49
C ALA A 34 21.32 23.66 -1.51
N PRO A 35 21.79 22.89 -2.51
CA PRO A 35 20.92 22.28 -3.51
C PRO A 35 20.06 21.19 -2.87
N ILE A 36 18.74 21.28 -3.05
CA ILE A 36 17.77 20.35 -2.48
C ILE A 36 16.80 19.84 -3.55
N LYS A 37 16.24 18.64 -3.33
CA LYS A 37 15.15 18.07 -4.14
C LYS A 37 13.98 17.64 -3.27
N ARG A 38 12.74 17.78 -3.77
CA ARG A 38 11.55 17.26 -3.10
C ARG A 38 11.53 15.73 -3.17
N LEU A 39 11.35 15.05 -2.04
CA LEU A 39 11.09 13.61 -2.01
C LEU A 39 9.60 13.35 -2.23
N ILE A 40 9.33 12.40 -3.11
CA ILE A 40 7.98 11.90 -3.37
C ILE A 40 7.95 10.48 -2.81
N PHE A 41 7.12 10.27 -1.79
CA PHE A 41 6.90 8.93 -1.24
C PHE A 41 5.75 8.26 -1.97
N ALA A 42 5.91 6.96 -2.24
CA ALA A 42 4.79 6.17 -2.71
C ALA A 42 3.74 6.09 -1.57
N PRO A 43 2.45 6.35 -1.86
CA PRO A 43 1.41 6.14 -0.85
C PRO A 43 1.33 4.66 -0.51
N ALA A 44 1.06 4.35 0.77
CA ALA A 44 0.73 2.99 1.17
C ALA A 44 -0.59 2.58 0.52
N VAL A 45 -0.59 1.51 -0.27
CA VAL A 45 -1.81 0.92 -0.83
C VAL A 45 -2.32 -0.13 0.15
N VAL A 46 -3.54 0.07 0.67
CA VAL A 46 -4.19 -0.88 1.56
C VAL A 46 -5.49 -1.36 0.94
N PHE A 47 -5.57 -2.66 0.62
CA PHE A 47 -6.80 -3.29 0.18
C PHE A 47 -7.60 -3.76 1.41
N LYS A 48 -8.67 -3.03 1.77
CA LYS A 48 -9.62 -3.47 2.80
C LYS A 48 -10.94 -3.85 2.14
N GLY A 49 -11.24 -5.15 2.13
CA GLY A 49 -12.53 -5.70 1.72
C GLY A 49 -12.57 -7.21 2.00
N SER A 50 -13.63 -7.67 2.67
CA SER A 50 -13.93 -9.11 2.85
C SER A 50 -14.59 -9.74 1.61
N GLY A 51 -14.79 -8.96 0.55
CA GLY A 51 -15.63 -9.29 -0.59
C GLY A 51 -14.88 -9.31 -1.91
N TRP A 52 -13.92 -10.23 -2.04
CA TRP A 52 -13.65 -10.81 -3.36
C TRP A 52 -14.89 -11.65 -3.68
N TYR A 53 -15.88 -11.08 -4.36
CA TYR A 53 -17.01 -11.87 -4.83
C TYR A 53 -16.45 -12.92 -5.80
N ILE A 54 -16.45 -14.19 -5.39
CA ILE A 54 -16.36 -15.31 -6.34
C ILE A 54 -17.64 -15.23 -7.16
N LYS A 55 -17.55 -14.69 -8.37
CA LYS A 55 -18.68 -14.61 -9.30
C LYS A 55 -18.35 -15.37 -10.58
N ASP A 56 -17.82 -16.56 -10.39
CA ASP A 56 -17.63 -17.57 -11.40
C ASP A 56 -18.18 -18.88 -10.85
N SER A 57 -19.49 -18.83 -10.57
CA SER A 57 -20.37 -19.98 -10.67
C SER A 57 -20.29 -20.55 -12.08
N LYS A 58 -19.24 -21.34 -12.38
CA LYS A 58 -19.32 -22.36 -13.43
C LYS A 58 -19.87 -23.62 -12.81
N ALA A 59 -21.20 -23.73 -12.82
CA ALA A 59 -21.84 -25.04 -12.87
C ALA A 59 -21.36 -25.73 -14.17
N GLY A 60 -20.61 -26.82 -14.02
CA GLY A 60 -20.11 -27.64 -15.12
C GLY A 60 -19.74 -29.02 -14.58
N SER A 61 -20.57 -30.01 -14.91
CA SER A 61 -20.65 -31.36 -14.38
C SER A 61 -19.42 -32.26 -14.51
N ASN A 62 -19.28 -33.19 -13.54
CA ASN A 62 -18.74 -34.55 -13.62
C ASN A 62 -17.28 -34.76 -14.03
N ASN A 63 -16.41 -35.24 -13.12
CA ASN A 63 -16.27 -36.68 -12.82
C ASN A 63 -15.11 -37.01 -11.86
N LYS A 64 -15.35 -38.05 -11.05
CA LYS A 64 -14.42 -39.03 -10.45
C LYS A 64 -13.53 -38.66 -9.25
N SER A 65 -14.09 -38.99 -8.08
CA SER A 65 -13.67 -40.08 -7.17
C SER A 65 -12.20 -40.18 -6.69
N GLU A 66 -12.09 -40.11 -5.36
CA GLU A 66 -11.33 -41.01 -4.48
C GLU A 66 -9.90 -40.63 -4.05
N SER A 67 -9.80 -40.02 -2.86
CA SER A 67 -8.94 -40.44 -1.73
C SER A 67 -9.29 -39.46 -0.58
N GLY A 68 -9.42 -39.79 0.69
CA GLY A 68 -8.94 -40.92 1.48
C GLY A 68 -8.58 -40.35 2.86
N SER A 69 -9.08 -40.99 3.91
CA SER A 69 -8.69 -40.84 5.33
C SER A 69 -9.18 -39.65 6.16
N LYS A 70 -10.17 -40.00 7.00
CA LYS A 70 -10.11 -40.10 8.48
C LYS A 70 -9.99 -38.83 9.34
N ASP A 71 -11.00 -38.78 10.21
CA ASP A 71 -10.95 -38.57 11.65
C ASP A 71 -11.08 -37.14 12.19
N SER A 72 -12.27 -36.82 12.70
CA SER A 72 -12.54 -36.75 14.15
C SER A 72 -13.66 -35.73 14.46
N GLY A 73 -14.57 -36.09 15.37
CA GLY A 73 -15.21 -35.10 16.25
C GLY A 73 -16.72 -34.85 16.12
N SER A 74 -17.48 -35.63 16.91
CA SER A 74 -18.53 -35.16 17.84
C SER A 74 -19.96 -34.82 17.37
N ALA A 75 -20.88 -35.64 17.89
CA ALA A 75 -22.09 -35.30 18.68
C ALA A 75 -23.50 -35.21 18.05
N ALA A 76 -24.34 -36.15 18.54
CA ALA A 76 -25.73 -36.04 19.02
C ALA A 76 -26.92 -35.88 18.05
N ALA A 77 -27.86 -36.85 18.11
CA ALA A 77 -29.27 -36.72 18.55
C ALA A 77 -30.21 -37.71 17.82
N ASP A 78 -30.64 -38.78 18.51
CA ASP A 78 -32.04 -39.14 18.83
C ASP A 78 -32.01 -40.32 19.83
#